data_AF-A0A4P9WPC0-F1
#
_entry.id   AF-A0A4P9WPC0-F1
#
_cell.length_a   1.000
_cell.length_b   1.000
_cell.length_c   1.000
_cell.angle_alpha   90.00
_cell.angle_beta   90.00
_cell.angle_gamma   90.00
#
_symmetry.space_group_name_H-M   'P 1'
#
loop_
_entity.id
_entity.type
_entity.pdbx_description
1 polymer ?
#
loop_
_entity_poly.entity_id
_entity_poly.type
_entity_poly.pdbx_seq_one_letter_code
_entity_poly.pdbx_strand_id
1 'polypeptide(L)'
;YHEQEAYASFRMLLEAPKRDAQELLAERFPIPRYIDCDQGGSQARFLLSKVNPSTTHSTSAGGAGGYGYGQPQQQGQAIPTDDVSLQVFMDVLKKLTVTGAV
;
A
#
# COMPACT_ATOMS: atom_id res chain seq x y z
N TYR A 1 -25.14 4.80 -9.06
CA TYR A 1 -25.18 3.33 -8.90
C TYR A 1 -25.62 2.91 -7.50
N HIS A 2 -24.89 3.24 -6.43
CA HIS A 2 -25.21 2.80 -5.07
C HIS A 2 -26.56 3.28 -4.49
N GLU A 3 -27.17 4.31 -5.08
CA GLU A 3 -28.50 4.80 -4.70
C GLU A 3 -29.65 3.95 -5.26
N GLN A 4 -29.38 3.09 -6.25
CA GLN A 4 -30.40 2.22 -6.83
C GLN A 4 -30.51 0.92 -6.03
N GLU A 5 -31.73 0.49 -5.76
CA GLU A 5 -32.03 -0.71 -4.96
C GLU A 5 -31.34 -1.98 -5.51
N ALA A 6 -31.24 -2.09 -6.85
CA ALA A 6 -30.56 -3.19 -7.53
C ALA A 6 -29.06 -3.32 -7.17
N TYR A 7 -28.43 -2.27 -6.65
CA TYR A 7 -27.01 -2.26 -6.27
C TYR A 7 -26.82 -2.11 -4.75
N ALA A 8 -27.74 -2.64 -3.94
CA ALA A 8 -27.64 -2.61 -2.48
C ALA A 8 -26.29 -3.16 -1.96
N SER A 9 -25.75 -4.24 -2.55
CA SER A 9 -24.45 -4.80 -2.19
C SER A 9 -23.29 -3.81 -2.42
N PHE A 10 -23.36 -3.00 -3.48
CA PHE A 10 -22.36 -1.97 -3.76
C PHE A 10 -22.45 -0.82 -2.75
N ARG A 11 -23.66 -0.44 -2.33
CA ARG A 11 -23.85 0.52 -1.25
C ARG A 11 -23.23 0.02 0.06
N MET A 12 -23.50 -1.23 0.44
CA MET A 12 -22.92 -1.84 1.63
C MET A 12 -21.39 -1.86 1.58
N LEU A 13 -20.81 -2.17 0.41
CA LEU A 13 -19.36 -2.15 0.21
C LEU A 13 -18.74 -0.76 0.48
N LEU A 14 -19.42 0.31 0.09
CA LEU A 14 -18.95 1.69 0.31
C LEU A 14 -19.15 2.18 1.75
N GLU A 15 -20.22 1.74 2.42
CA GLU A 15 -20.54 2.15 3.79
C GLU A 15 -19.70 1.40 4.84
N ALA A 16 -19.35 0.13 4.59
CA ALA A 16 -18.57 -0.69 5.51
C ALA A 16 -17.27 -0.04 6.02
N PRO A 17 -16.33 0.44 5.17
CA PRO A 17 -15.10 1.06 5.65
C PRO A 17 -15.34 2.36 6.42
N LYS A 18 -16.43 3.08 6.13
CA LYS A 18 -16.80 4.30 6.85
C LYS A 18 -17.27 3.99 8.26
N ARG A 19 -18.08 2.93 8.43
CA ARG A 19 -18.54 2.48 9.75
C ARG A 19 -17.37 2.05 10.62
N ASP A 20 -16.51 1.18 10.11
CA ASP A 20 -15.35 0.65 10.84
C ASP A 20 -14.39 1.80 11.24
N ALA A 21 -14.23 2.81 10.39
CA ALA A 21 -13.46 4.00 10.73
C ALA A 21 -14.10 4.83 11.86
N GLN A 22 -15.43 5.01 11.87
CA GLN A 22 -16.13 5.75 12.93
C GLN A 22 -15.98 5.06 14.29
N GLU A 23 -16.04 3.72 14.33
CA GLU A 23 -15.81 2.94 15.54
C GLU A 23 -14.40 3.21 16.11
N LEU A 24 -13.37 3.18 15.26
CA LEU A 24 -11.99 3.49 15.67
C LEU A 24 -11.79 4.94 16.13
N LEU A 25 -12.51 5.90 15.54
CA LEU A 25 -12.42 7.31 15.90
C LEU A 25 -13.05 7.59 17.27
N ALA A 26 -14.10 6.86 17.64
CA ALA A 26 -14.79 7.03 18.92
C ALA A 26 -13.95 6.56 20.12
N GLU A 27 -13.06 5.57 19.93
CA GLU A 27 -12.28 4.96 21.01
C GLU A 27 -10.88 5.56 21.20
N ARG A 28 -10.33 6.24 20.18
CA ARG A 28 -8.93 6.69 20.18
C ARG A 28 -8.75 8.10 20.73
N PHE A 29 -7.75 8.28 21.59
CA PHE A 29 -7.29 9.58 22.07
C PHE A 29 -5.76 9.73 21.87
N PRO A 30 -5.27 10.82 21.25
CA PRO A 30 -6.05 11.91 20.63
C PRO A 30 -6.83 11.43 19.39
N ILE A 31 -7.92 12.14 19.06
CA ILE A 31 -8.76 11.80 17.91
C ILE A 31 -7.92 11.84 16.63
N PRO A 32 -7.81 10.72 15.88
CA PRO A 32 -7.06 10.68 14.62
C PRO A 32 -7.70 11.57 13.55
N ARG A 33 -6.89 12.08 12.62
CA ARG A 33 -7.39 12.76 11.42
C ARG A 33 -8.00 11.73 10.46
N TYR A 34 -9.28 11.89 10.14
CA TYR A 34 -9.98 11.09 9.12
C TYR A 34 -9.77 11.68 7.72
N ILE A 35 -9.49 10.81 6.73
CA ILE A 35 -9.28 11.18 5.33
C ILE A 35 -10.08 10.20 4.46
N ASP A 36 -11.00 10.73 3.65
CA ASP A 36 -11.70 10.01 2.58
C ASP A 36 -11.13 10.49 1.24
N CYS A 37 -10.69 9.57 0.38
CA CYS A 37 -10.05 9.92 -0.88
C CYS A 37 -10.13 8.80 -1.92
N ASP A 38 -10.13 9.19 -3.19
CA ASP A 38 -10.16 8.29 -4.34
C ASP A 38 -8.81 8.21 -5.07
N GLN A 39 -8.70 7.26 -5.99
CA GLN A 39 -7.55 7.11 -6.88
C GLN A 39 -7.27 8.42 -7.64
N GLY A 40 -6.00 8.85 -7.63
CA GLY A 40 -5.57 10.11 -8.26
C GLY A 40 -5.89 11.37 -7.47
N GLY A 41 -6.65 11.26 -6.37
CA GLY A 41 -6.92 12.38 -5.47
C GLY A 41 -5.65 12.85 -4.74
N SER A 42 -5.55 14.15 -4.48
CA SER A 42 -4.38 14.74 -3.81
C SER A 42 -4.15 14.18 -2.40
N GLN A 43 -5.21 13.76 -1.72
CA GLN A 43 -5.17 13.15 -0.39
C GLN A 43 -4.69 11.68 -0.42
N ALA A 44 -4.78 10.98 -1.57
CA ALA A 44 -4.33 9.59 -1.70
C ALA A 44 -2.82 9.42 -1.42
N ARG A 45 -2.03 10.50 -1.53
CA ARG A 45 -0.60 10.52 -1.16
C ARG A 45 -0.34 10.10 0.30
N PHE A 46 -1.29 10.32 1.21
CA PHE A 46 -1.15 9.86 2.59
C PHE A 46 -1.11 8.34 2.68
N LEU A 47 -1.82 7.64 1.78
CA LEU A 47 -1.72 6.19 1.64
C LEU A 47 -0.45 5.81 0.89
N LEU A 48 -0.16 6.44 -0.27
CA LEU A 48 0.98 6.07 -1.10
C LEU A 48 2.35 6.23 -0.40
N SER A 49 2.45 7.13 0.57
CA SER A 49 3.67 7.30 1.39
C SER A 49 3.82 6.28 2.52
N LYS A 50 2.82 5.44 2.77
CA LYS A 50 2.80 4.43 3.84
C LYS A 50 2.85 2.99 3.32
N VAL A 51 2.59 2.78 2.03
CA VAL A 51 2.65 1.45 1.42
C VAL A 51 4.09 1.06 1.11
N ASN A 52 4.36 -0.24 1.10
CA ASN A 52 5.64 -0.79 0.68
C ASN A 52 5.83 -0.60 -0.85
N PRO A 53 6.93 0.00 -1.32
CA PRO A 53 7.19 0.21 -2.75
C PRO A 53 7.66 -1.08 -3.45
N SER A 54 6.82 -2.11 -3.49
CA SER A 54 7.13 -3.36 -4.19
C SER A 54 7.28 -3.18 -5.71
N THR A 55 6.58 -2.19 -6.27
CA THR A 55 6.68 -1.77 -7.67
C THR A 55 6.91 -0.26 -7.71
N THR A 56 8.05 0.17 -8.25
CA THR A 56 8.41 1.57 -8.48
C THR A 56 8.62 1.85 -9.96
N HIS A 57 8.76 3.13 -10.31
CA HIS A 57 9.09 3.59 -11.66
C HIS A 57 10.37 2.93 -12.23
N SER A 58 11.36 2.66 -11.37
CA SER A 58 12.63 2.00 -11.72
C SER A 58 12.48 0.50 -11.98
N THR A 59 11.45 -0.15 -11.41
CA THR A 59 11.16 -1.58 -11.62
C THR A 59 10.15 -1.83 -12.74
N SER A 60 9.34 -0.81 -13.11
CA SER A 60 8.33 -0.92 -14.17
C SER A 60 8.88 -0.68 -15.57
N ALA A 61 9.97 0.07 -15.72
CA ALA A 61 10.68 0.23 -16.98
C ALA A 61 11.69 -0.92 -17.08
N GLY A 62 11.40 -1.91 -17.93
CA GLY A 62 12.17 -3.16 -17.99
C GLY A 62 13.69 -2.98 -18.08
N GLY A 63 14.41 -3.77 -17.29
CA GLY A 63 15.84 -4.00 -17.44
C GLY A 63 16.67 -3.67 -16.20
N ALA A 64 17.30 -4.69 -15.64
CA ALA A 64 18.46 -4.63 -14.74
C ALA A 64 18.24 -4.01 -13.34
N GLY A 65 17.92 -4.87 -12.37
CA GLY A 65 18.02 -4.49 -10.95
C GLY A 65 17.28 -5.41 -9.97
N GLY A 66 16.43 -6.30 -10.46
CA GLY A 66 15.74 -7.28 -9.62
C GLY A 66 16.70 -8.33 -9.05
N TYR A 67 17.16 -8.13 -7.82
CA TYR A 67 17.82 -9.16 -7.00
C TYR A 67 16.83 -10.26 -6.55
N GLY A 68 15.92 -10.70 -7.43
CA GLY A 68 14.86 -11.64 -7.10
C GLY A 68 14.67 -12.65 -8.23
N TYR A 69 15.11 -13.88 -7.99
CA TYR A 69 14.74 -15.03 -8.81
C TYR A 69 13.20 -15.19 -8.83
N GLY A 70 12.57 -14.92 -9.99
CA GLY A 70 11.39 -15.67 -10.43
C GLY A 70 10.02 -15.39 -9.83
N GLN A 71 9.66 -14.15 -9.44
CA GLN A 71 8.27 -13.82 -9.11
C GLN A 71 7.62 -12.97 -10.22
N PRO A 72 6.43 -13.35 -10.74
CA PRO A 72 5.71 -12.53 -11.70
C PRO A 72 5.39 -11.16 -11.09
N GLN A 73 5.79 -10.11 -11.77
CA GLN A 73 5.58 -8.72 -11.37
C GLN A 73 4.07 -8.46 -11.26
N GLN A 74 3.56 -8.38 -10.02
CA GLN A 74 2.16 -8.07 -9.76
C GLN A 74 1.84 -6.69 -10.33
N GLN A 75 0.81 -6.62 -11.17
CA GLN A 75 0.25 -5.40 -11.76
C GLN A 75 -0.43 -4.54 -10.67
N GLY A 76 0.36 -3.91 -9.80
CA GLY A 76 -0.09 -2.90 -8.85
C GLY A 76 0.25 -1.49 -9.31
N GLN A 77 -0.33 -0.48 -8.66
CA GLN A 77 0.05 0.92 -8.89
C GLN A 77 1.53 1.12 -8.56
N ALA A 78 2.31 1.64 -9.51
CA ALA A 78 3.71 1.98 -9.27
C ALA A 78 3.81 3.17 -8.30
N ILE A 79 4.62 3.02 -7.25
CA ILE A 79 4.88 4.08 -6.28
C ILE A 79 6.10 4.88 -6.76
N PRO A 80 5.97 6.20 -7.01
CA PRO A 80 7.09 7.02 -7.49
C PRO A 80 8.00 7.40 -6.31
N THR A 81 8.78 6.44 -5.82
CA THR A 81 9.80 6.63 -4.79
C THR A 81 11.08 5.87 -5.14
N ASP A 82 12.20 6.32 -4.57
CA ASP A 82 13.50 5.64 -4.59
C ASP A 82 13.74 4.79 -3.33
N ASP A 83 12.76 4.73 -2.41
CA ASP A 83 12.83 3.91 -1.21
C ASP A 83 12.98 2.42 -1.54
N VAL A 84 13.68 1.70 -0.66
CA VAL A 84 13.86 0.25 -0.78
C VAL A 84 12.58 -0.49 -0.40
N SER A 85 12.24 -1.52 -1.18
CA SER A 85 11.13 -2.42 -0.82
C SER A 85 11.52 -3.31 0.36
N LEU A 86 10.51 -3.77 1.11
CA LEU A 86 10.68 -4.72 2.21
C LEU A 86 11.44 -5.99 1.76
N GLN A 87 11.24 -6.43 0.52
CA GLN A 87 11.95 -7.58 -0.04
C GLN A 87 13.46 -7.35 -0.09
N VAL A 88 13.88 -6.21 -0.68
CA VAL A 88 15.29 -5.83 -0.77
C VAL A 88 15.89 -5.66 0.62
N PHE A 89 15.16 -5.01 1.54
CA PHE A 89 15.58 -4.88 2.93
C PHE A 89 15.83 -6.25 3.58
N MET A 90 14.89 -7.19 3.43
CA MET A 90 15.00 -8.52 4.01
C MET A 90 16.15 -9.34 3.42
N ASP A 91 16.43 -9.20 2.12
CA ASP A 91 17.53 -9.93 1.48
C ASP A 91 18.89 -9.41 1.94
N VAL A 92 19.04 -8.09 2.10
CA VAL A 92 20.24 -7.48 2.72
C VAL A 92 20.37 -7.91 4.18
N LEU A 93 19.28 -7.86 4.96
CA LEU A 93 19.28 -8.28 6.36
C LEU A 93 19.72 -9.74 6.51
N LYS A 94 19.13 -10.67 5.75
CA LYS A 94 19.51 -12.09 5.77
C LYS A 94 20.98 -12.27 5.46
N LYS A 95 21.49 -11.61 4.41
CA LYS A 95 22.90 -11.69 4.02
C LYS A 95 23.82 -11.23 5.16
N LEU A 96 23.55 -10.06 5.73
CA LEU A 96 24.37 -9.51 6.82
C LEU A 96 24.35 -10.39 8.07
N THR A 97 23.19 -10.91 8.44
CA THR A 97 23.05 -11.79 9.62
C THR A 97 23.85 -13.08 9.47
N VAL A 98 23.98 -13.64 8.26
CA VAL A 98 24.78 -14.88 8.05
C VAL A 98 26.27 -14.62 7.77
N THR A 99 26.64 -13.40 7.36
CA THR A 99 28.05 -13.03 7.12
C THR A 99 28.71 -12.32 8.30
N GLY A 100 27.94 -11.84 9.27
CA GLY A 100 28.42 -11.07 10.42
C GLY A 100 28.25 -11.82 11.74
N ALA A 101 29.18 -12.74 12.03
CA ALA A 101 29.55 -13.24 13.36
C ALA A 101 30.75 -14.21 13.24
N VAL A 102 31.93 -13.69 12.88
CA VAL A 102 33.26 -14.24 13.19
C VAL A 102 34.22 -13.06 13.37
#